data_AF-A0AAD6V6S3-F1
#
_entry.id   AF-A0AAD6V6S3-F1
#
_cell.length_a   1.000
_cell.length_b   1.000
_cell.length_c   1.000
_cell.angle_alpha   90.00
_cell.angle_beta   90.00
_cell.angle_gamma   90.00
#
_symmetry.space_group_name_H-M   'P 1'
#
loop_
_entity.id
_entity.type
_entity.pdbx_description
1 polymer ?
#
loop_
_entity_poly.entity_id
_entity_poly.type
_entity_poly.pdbx_seq_one_letter_code
_entity_poly.pdbx_strand_id
1 'polypeptide(L)'
;CGVLNDFDLVVLWHKEPRSTSKQRTGTEPYMAMDLLVTGPPPPHLYRFDLESLFYVIVHVVCQYHEGKKIDNPPFDAWDHLGTEALHTIKTKFLANAMTTKPKSNFLAFQRLTLFLHKMFRDAYNARMDAQTLALLDPSPTDFKDDTLEA
;
A
#
# COMPACT_ATOMS: atom_id res chain seq x y z
N CYS A 1 1.78 24.75 4.64
CA CYS A 1 2.65 23.80 3.92
C CYS A 1 2.93 22.61 4.82
N GLY A 2 2.93 21.39 4.26
CA GLY A 2 3.44 20.21 4.95
C GLY A 2 4.93 20.00 4.67
N VAL A 3 5.65 19.38 5.58
CA VAL A 3 7.08 19.02 5.46
C VAL A 3 7.18 17.50 5.61
N LEU A 4 7.81 16.83 4.65
CA LEU A 4 8.19 15.43 4.80
C LEU A 4 9.46 15.38 5.66
N ASN A 5 9.38 14.78 6.84
CA ASN A 5 10.50 14.63 7.77
C ASN A 5 10.71 13.15 8.10
N ASP A 6 11.65 12.89 9.01
CA ASP A 6 11.93 11.56 9.57
C ASP A 6 12.47 10.55 8.54
N PHE A 7 13.71 10.80 8.10
CA PHE A 7 14.43 9.97 7.12
C PHE A 7 15.33 8.91 7.79
N ASP A 8 15.15 8.65 9.09
CA ASP A 8 15.96 7.72 9.88
C ASP A 8 15.82 6.25 9.44
N LEU A 9 14.64 5.90 8.89
CA LEU A 9 14.30 4.57 8.37
C LEU A 9 14.41 4.44 6.84
N VAL A 10 14.88 5.46 6.13
CA VAL A 10 14.97 5.42 4.67
C VAL A 10 16.02 4.42 4.18
N VAL A 11 15.66 3.68 3.13
CA VAL A 11 16.50 2.67 2.49
C VAL A 11 16.91 3.16 1.10
N LEU A 12 18.19 3.00 0.76
CA LEU A 12 18.67 3.22 -0.60
C LEU A 12 18.44 1.94 -1.41
N TRP A 13 17.65 2.03 -2.48
CA TRP A 13 17.27 0.90 -3.35
C TRP A 13 18.45 0.05 -3.85
N HIS A 14 19.63 0.65 -4.03
CA HIS A 14 20.84 -0.04 -4.51
C HIS A 14 21.77 -0.57 -3.41
N LYS A 15 21.41 -0.43 -2.13
CA LYS A 15 22.24 -0.91 -1.01
C LYS A 15 21.51 -2.03 -0.29
N GLU A 16 22.29 -3.03 0.12
CA GLU A 16 21.80 -4.08 1.01
C GLU A 16 21.04 -3.46 2.20
N PRO A 17 19.79 -3.87 2.45
CA PRO A 17 18.98 -3.33 3.52
C PRO A 17 19.69 -3.51 4.86
N ARG A 18 19.83 -2.40 5.60
CA ARG A 18 20.35 -2.45 6.99
C ARG A 18 19.44 -3.33 7.84
N SER A 19 19.97 -3.90 8.92
CA SER A 19 19.21 -4.80 9.80
C SER A 19 17.87 -4.22 10.29
N THR A 20 17.80 -2.90 10.51
CA THR A 20 16.55 -2.19 10.87
C THR A 20 15.58 -2.04 9.71
N SER A 21 16.05 -1.93 8.47
CA SER A 21 15.18 -1.85 7.28
C SER A 21 14.65 -3.21 6.83
N LYS A 22 15.13 -4.30 7.45
CA LYS A 22 14.54 -5.64 7.33
C LYS A 22 13.40 -5.86 8.31
N GLN A 23 13.25 -4.98 9.31
CA GLN A 23 12.09 -5.00 10.18
C GLN A 23 10.92 -4.34 9.46
N ARG A 24 9.69 -4.77 9.78
CA ARG A 24 8.46 -4.12 9.31
C ARG A 24 8.44 -2.69 9.88
N THR A 25 8.92 -1.73 9.11
CA THR A 25 8.97 -0.31 9.48
C THR A 25 7.73 0.41 8.97
N GLY A 26 7.10 1.21 9.82
CA GLY A 26 5.94 2.03 9.46
C GLY A 26 4.84 1.96 10.51
N THR A 27 4.04 3.03 10.59
CA THR A 27 2.83 3.06 11.41
C THR A 27 1.76 2.21 10.72
N GLU A 28 1.29 1.18 11.42
CA GLU A 28 0.47 0.09 10.87
C GLU A 28 -0.74 0.51 10.02
N PRO A 29 -1.56 1.49 10.43
CA PRO A 29 -2.66 2.03 9.62
C PRO A 29 -2.25 2.53 8.23
N TYR A 30 -1.00 2.96 8.06
CA TYR A 30 -0.48 3.50 6.79
C TYR A 30 0.40 2.49 6.04
N MET A 31 0.71 1.32 6.59
CA MET A 31 1.48 0.31 5.86
C MET A 31 0.73 -0.20 4.62
N ALA A 32 1.46 -0.38 3.51
CA ALA A 32 0.95 -1.04 2.30
C ALA A 32 0.42 -2.45 2.60
N MET A 33 -0.58 -2.94 1.86
CA MET A 33 -1.13 -4.28 2.11
C MET A 33 -0.08 -5.38 2.02
N ASP A 34 0.84 -5.29 1.05
CA ASP A 34 1.91 -6.27 0.89
C ASP A 34 2.86 -6.33 2.11
N LEU A 35 2.92 -5.25 2.89
CA LEU A 35 3.71 -5.20 4.11
C LEU A 35 2.96 -5.79 5.31
N LEU A 36 1.65 -6.04 5.22
CA LEU A 36 0.81 -6.58 6.31
C LEU A 36 0.64 -8.11 6.28
N VAL A 37 1.38 -8.82 5.44
CA VAL A 37 1.32 -10.30 5.33
C VAL A 37 1.94 -11.00 6.55
N THR A 38 1.61 -12.26 6.81
CA THR A 38 2.34 -13.03 7.84
C THR A 38 3.70 -13.48 7.31
N GLY A 39 4.73 -13.48 8.18
CA GLY A 39 6.09 -13.89 7.81
C GLY A 39 7.08 -12.73 7.62
N PRO A 40 8.27 -12.99 7.03
CA PRO A 40 9.27 -11.96 6.81
C PRO A 40 8.73 -10.90 5.83
N PRO A 41 8.93 -9.60 6.09
CA PRO A 41 8.45 -8.56 5.19
C PRO A 41 9.16 -8.66 3.83
N PRO A 42 8.44 -8.42 2.72
CA PRO A 42 9.06 -8.38 1.41
C PRO A 42 10.07 -7.23 1.33
N PRO A 43 11.01 -7.25 0.36
CA PRO A 43 11.86 -6.10 0.07
C PRO A 43 11.02 -4.83 -0.10
N HIS A 44 11.44 -3.73 0.52
CA HIS A 44 10.71 -2.48 0.45
C HIS A 44 10.75 -1.93 -0.99
N LEU A 45 9.56 -1.66 -1.54
CA LEU A 45 9.40 -1.14 -2.89
C LEU A 45 8.80 0.26 -2.83
N TYR A 46 9.18 1.14 -3.75
CA TYR A 46 8.64 2.51 -3.84
C TYR A 46 7.10 2.58 -3.86
N ARG A 47 6.44 1.56 -4.43
CA ARG A 47 4.98 1.46 -4.42
C ARG A 47 4.36 1.42 -3.02
N PHE A 48 5.10 0.95 -2.02
CA PHE A 48 4.64 0.90 -0.63
C PHE A 48 4.56 2.30 -0.02
N ASP A 49 5.50 3.19 -0.35
CA ASP A 49 5.47 4.58 0.09
C ASP A 49 4.31 5.34 -0.56
N LEU A 50 4.02 5.06 -1.84
CA LEU A 50 2.86 5.62 -2.53
C LEU A 50 1.54 5.15 -1.92
N GLU A 51 1.43 3.88 -1.55
CA GLU A 51 0.24 3.32 -0.92
C GLU A 51 0.05 3.88 0.50
N SER A 52 1.15 4.07 1.23
CA SER A 52 1.16 4.76 2.53
C SER A 52 0.65 6.20 2.42
N LEU A 53 1.16 6.97 1.46
CA LEU A 53 0.68 8.33 1.20
C LEU A 53 -0.82 8.35 0.86
N PHE A 54 -1.29 7.39 0.06
CA PHE A 54 -2.70 7.25 -0.25
C PHE A 54 -3.54 6.99 1.01
N TYR A 55 -3.11 6.11 1.92
CA TYR A 55 -3.82 5.87 3.17
C TYR A 55 -3.82 7.08 4.11
N VAL A 56 -2.74 7.88 4.12
CA VAL A 56 -2.71 9.18 4.83
C VAL A 56 -3.75 10.14 4.26
N ILE A 57 -3.84 10.26 2.93
CA ILE A 57 -4.86 11.09 2.27
C ILE A 57 -6.26 10.62 2.64
N VAL A 58 -6.55 9.32 2.57
CA VAL A 58 -7.85 8.75 2.97
C VAL A 58 -8.19 9.09 4.42
N HIS A 59 -7.24 8.90 5.33
CA HIS A 59 -7.42 9.26 6.74
C HIS A 59 -7.76 10.74 6.92
N VAL A 60 -6.98 11.65 6.32
CA VAL A 60 -7.19 13.09 6.47
C VAL A 60 -8.54 13.53 5.91
N VAL A 61 -8.87 13.11 4.68
CA VAL A 61 -10.09 13.60 4.00
C VAL A 61 -11.38 13.01 4.55
N CYS A 62 -11.32 11.84 5.19
CA CYS A 62 -12.50 11.15 5.73
C CYS A 62 -12.69 11.36 7.24
N GLN A 63 -11.61 11.52 8.00
CA GLN A 63 -11.70 11.61 9.46
C GLN A 63 -11.68 13.03 10.02
N TYR A 64 -11.27 14.03 9.24
CA TYR A 64 -11.18 15.40 9.71
C TYR A 64 -12.22 16.30 9.05
N HIS A 65 -12.75 17.24 9.83
CA HIS A 65 -13.60 18.33 9.36
C HIS A 65 -13.20 19.60 10.12
N GLU A 66 -12.96 20.69 9.39
CA GLU A 66 -12.57 21.99 9.99
C GLU A 66 -11.38 21.87 10.97
N GLY A 67 -10.40 21.02 10.62
CA GLY A 67 -9.19 20.81 11.42
C GLY A 67 -9.38 19.95 12.67
N LYS A 68 -10.56 19.37 12.89
CA LYS A 68 -10.85 18.48 14.03
C LYS A 68 -11.17 17.07 13.54
N LYS A 69 -10.71 16.04 14.27
CA LYS A 69 -11.16 14.66 14.06
C LYS A 69 -12.65 14.61 14.39
N ILE A 70 -13.44 14.00 13.52
CA ILE A 70 -14.90 13.86 13.70
C ILE A 70 -15.22 12.69 14.62
N ASP A 71 -16.39 12.72 15.26
CA ASP A 71 -16.87 11.59 16.06
C ASP A 71 -17.18 10.39 15.17
N ASN A 72 -16.78 9.19 15.62
CA ASN A 72 -16.91 7.93 14.89
C ASN A 72 -16.45 8.02 13.41
N PRO A 73 -15.19 8.37 13.15
CA PRO A 73 -14.72 8.59 11.80
C PRO A 73 -14.75 7.31 10.96
N PRO A 74 -14.97 7.41 9.63
CA PRO A 74 -14.67 6.31 8.73
C PRO A 74 -13.22 5.84 8.92
N PHE A 75 -13.00 4.53 8.92
CA PHE A 75 -11.67 3.91 9.07
C PHE A 75 -11.02 4.06 10.45
N ASP A 76 -11.71 4.56 11.47
CA ASP A 76 -11.16 4.69 12.83
C ASP A 76 -10.63 3.35 13.39
N ALA A 77 -11.29 2.25 13.05
CA ALA A 77 -10.85 0.91 13.42
C ALA A 77 -9.42 0.59 12.93
N TRP A 78 -8.94 1.21 11.84
CA TRP A 78 -7.61 0.91 11.29
C TRP A 78 -6.50 1.21 12.29
N ASP A 79 -6.70 2.17 13.20
CA ASP A 79 -5.76 2.60 14.24
C ASP A 79 -5.60 1.57 15.37
N HIS A 80 -6.50 0.59 15.45
CA HIS A 80 -6.60 -0.33 16.59
C HIS A 80 -6.60 -1.80 16.19
N LEU A 81 -6.61 -2.10 14.89
CA LEU A 81 -6.58 -3.46 14.38
C LEU A 81 -5.15 -3.98 14.35
N GLY A 82 -4.98 -5.26 14.69
CA GLY A 82 -3.73 -5.97 14.43
C GLY A 82 -3.56 -6.30 12.94
N THR A 83 -2.35 -6.74 12.58
CA THR A 83 -1.87 -6.76 11.19
C THR A 83 -2.73 -7.59 10.25
N GLU A 84 -3.14 -8.79 10.68
CA GLU A 84 -3.97 -9.68 9.87
C GLU A 84 -5.38 -9.10 9.63
N ALA A 85 -5.98 -8.52 10.67
CA ALA A 85 -7.29 -7.91 10.56
C ALA A 85 -7.23 -6.66 9.67
N LEU A 86 -6.19 -5.83 9.83
CA LEU A 86 -5.94 -4.65 9.00
C LEU A 86 -5.68 -5.03 7.53
N HIS A 87 -4.92 -6.09 7.27
CA HIS A 87 -4.74 -6.61 5.91
C HIS A 87 -6.10 -6.96 5.29
N THR A 88 -6.93 -7.71 6.02
CA THR A 88 -8.25 -8.15 5.54
C THR A 88 -9.18 -6.98 5.19
N ILE A 89 -9.25 -5.96 6.05
CA ILE A 89 -10.13 -4.81 5.79
C ILE A 89 -9.60 -3.92 4.66
N LYS A 90 -8.27 -3.76 4.50
CA LYS A 90 -7.68 -3.03 3.37
C LYS A 90 -7.92 -3.73 2.04
N THR A 91 -7.83 -5.06 2.01
CA THR A 91 -8.17 -5.86 0.82
C THR A 91 -9.61 -5.62 0.40
N LYS A 92 -10.56 -5.66 1.35
CA LYS A 92 -11.97 -5.34 1.08
C LYS A 92 -12.15 -3.91 0.61
N PHE A 93 -11.45 -2.96 1.21
CA PHE A 93 -11.51 -1.55 0.82
C PHE A 93 -11.02 -1.32 -0.61
N LEU A 94 -9.93 -1.96 -1.04
CA LEU A 94 -9.41 -1.81 -2.41
C LEU A 94 -10.24 -2.57 -3.45
N ALA A 95 -10.80 -3.74 -3.09
CA ALA A 95 -11.70 -4.49 -3.97
C ALA A 95 -13.02 -3.75 -4.26
N ASN A 96 -13.56 -3.04 -3.27
CA ASN A 96 -14.87 -2.38 -3.37
C ASN A 96 -14.78 -0.93 -3.87
N ALA A 97 -15.84 -0.43 -4.50
CA ALA A 97 -15.97 1.00 -4.84
C ALA A 97 -15.78 1.88 -3.60
N MET A 98 -14.91 2.90 -3.67
CA MET A 98 -14.84 3.92 -2.63
C MET A 98 -16.10 4.78 -2.70
N THR A 99 -16.95 4.66 -1.68
CA THR A 99 -18.21 5.42 -1.58
C THR A 99 -18.10 6.61 -0.63
N THR A 100 -17.08 6.64 0.24
CA THR A 100 -16.87 7.72 1.20
C THR A 100 -16.50 9.02 0.48
N LYS A 101 -17.37 10.02 0.59
CA LYS A 101 -17.09 11.37 0.08
C LYS A 101 -16.24 12.12 1.11
N PRO A 102 -15.19 12.84 0.68
CA PRO A 102 -14.51 13.81 1.54
C PRO A 102 -15.51 14.79 2.16
N LYS A 103 -15.18 15.29 3.35
CA LYS A 103 -15.95 16.38 3.95
C LYS A 103 -15.75 17.68 3.15
N SER A 104 -16.63 18.67 3.37
CA SER A 104 -16.74 19.91 2.55
C SER A 104 -15.41 20.64 2.32
N ASN A 105 -14.55 20.71 3.34
CA ASN A 105 -13.23 21.34 3.30
C ASN A 105 -12.17 20.54 2.49
N PHE A 106 -12.46 19.30 2.11
CA PHE A 106 -11.56 18.41 1.36
C PHE A 106 -12.12 18.01 -0.01
N LEU A 107 -13.18 18.66 -0.51
CA LEU A 107 -13.78 18.34 -1.80
C LEU A 107 -12.77 18.40 -2.97
N ALA A 108 -11.78 19.30 -2.91
CA ALA A 108 -10.71 19.39 -3.90
C ALA A 108 -9.90 18.08 -4.03
N PHE A 109 -9.80 17.31 -2.95
CA PHE A 109 -9.09 16.02 -2.95
C PHE A 109 -9.93 14.86 -3.47
N GLN A 110 -11.25 15.02 -3.64
CA GLN A 110 -12.13 13.92 -4.02
C GLN A 110 -11.69 13.22 -5.30
N ARG A 111 -11.34 13.98 -6.34
CA ARG A 111 -10.87 13.41 -7.62
C ARG A 111 -9.56 12.66 -7.43
N LEU A 112 -8.61 13.23 -6.69
CA LEU A 112 -7.31 12.60 -6.43
C LEU A 112 -7.49 11.30 -5.64
N THR A 113 -8.29 11.31 -4.56
CA THR A 113 -8.51 10.12 -3.72
C THR A 113 -9.18 9.00 -4.51
N LEU A 114 -10.19 9.31 -5.33
CA LEU A 114 -10.84 8.32 -6.19
C LEU A 114 -9.90 7.78 -7.28
N PHE A 115 -9.08 8.65 -7.87
CA PHE A 115 -8.07 8.25 -8.85
C PHE A 115 -7.03 7.30 -8.25
N LEU A 116 -6.46 7.65 -7.10
CA LEU A 116 -5.49 6.80 -6.39
C LEU A 116 -6.13 5.46 -5.99
N HIS A 117 -7.36 5.48 -5.45
CA HIS A 117 -8.09 4.25 -5.12
C HIS A 117 -8.22 3.33 -6.34
N LYS A 118 -8.64 3.89 -7.48
CA LYS A 118 -8.77 3.14 -8.73
C LYS A 118 -7.41 2.59 -9.18
N MET A 119 -6.35 3.41 -9.17
CA MET A 119 -5.01 2.97 -9.57
C MET A 119 -4.52 1.78 -8.75
N PHE A 120 -4.63 1.85 -7.41
CA PHE A 120 -4.21 0.73 -6.56
C PHE A 120 -5.07 -0.51 -6.81
N ARG A 121 -6.40 -0.37 -6.93
CA ARG A 121 -7.27 -1.50 -7.28
C ARG A 121 -6.86 -2.16 -8.59
N ASP A 122 -6.69 -1.38 -9.64
CA ASP A 122 -6.31 -1.90 -10.96
C ASP A 122 -4.96 -2.63 -10.89
N ALA A 123 -3.97 -2.06 -10.19
CA ALA A 123 -2.66 -2.67 -10.02
C ALA A 123 -2.70 -4.01 -9.26
N TYR A 124 -3.48 -4.08 -8.18
CA TYR A 124 -3.67 -5.31 -7.41
C TYR A 124 -4.40 -6.39 -8.22
N ASN A 125 -5.43 -6.02 -8.97
CA ASN A 125 -6.15 -6.93 -9.86
C ASN A 125 -5.24 -7.47 -10.97
N ALA A 126 -4.52 -6.59 -11.68
CA ALA A 126 -3.61 -6.99 -12.74
C ALA A 126 -2.52 -7.95 -12.24
N ARG A 127 -2.00 -7.74 -11.03
CA ARG A 127 -1.04 -8.65 -10.40
C ARG A 127 -1.63 -10.01 -10.09
N MET A 128 -2.86 -10.06 -9.55
CA MET A 128 -3.56 -11.30 -9.24
C MET A 128 -3.85 -12.09 -10.52
N ASP A 129 -4.26 -11.41 -11.59
CA ASP A 129 -4.48 -12.02 -12.90
C ASP A 129 -3.18 -12.60 -13.47
N ALA A 130 -2.08 -11.85 -13.41
CA ALA A 130 -0.76 -12.31 -13.85
C ALA A 130 -0.28 -13.55 -13.06
N GLN A 131 -0.48 -13.57 -11.74
CA GLN A 131 -0.17 -14.73 -10.91
C GLN A 131 -1.03 -15.94 -11.26
N THR A 132 -2.33 -15.73 -11.54
CA THR A 132 -3.25 -16.78 -11.97
C THR A 132 -2.84 -17.35 -13.31
N LEU A 133 -2.46 -16.51 -14.27
CA LEU A 133 -1.97 -16.93 -15.59
C LEU A 133 -0.67 -17.74 -15.49
N ALA A 134 0.27 -17.33 -14.64
CA ALA A 134 1.52 -18.06 -14.42
C ALA A 134 1.31 -19.45 -13.82
N LEU A 135 0.24 -19.65 -13.04
CA LEU A 135 -0.14 -20.97 -12.52
C LEU A 135 -0.81 -21.86 -13.58
N LEU A 136 -1.47 -21.27 -14.57
CA LEU A 136 -2.14 -21.99 -15.67
C LEU A 136 -1.16 -22.43 -16.77
N ASP A 137 -0.07 -21.67 -16.97
CA ASP A 137 1.00 -22.01 -17.91
C ASP A 137 2.37 -22.01 -17.22
N PRO A 138 2.68 -23.07 -16.43
CA PRO A 138 3.99 -23.25 -15.84
C PRO A 138 4.98 -23.71 -16.92
N SER A 139 5.29 -22.85 -17.89
CA SER A 139 6.34 -23.13 -18.86
C SER A 139 7.66 -23.34 -18.10
N PRO A 140 8.39 -24.44 -18.34
CA PRO A 140 9.71 -24.63 -17.75
C PRO A 140 10.66 -23.62 -18.39
N THR A 141 11.15 -22.65 -17.61
CA THR A 141 12.31 -21.85 -18.01
C THR A 141 13.55 -22.74 -18.02
N ASP A 142 13.73 -23.54 -19.07
CA ASP A 142 15.00 -24.18 -19.42
C ASP A 142 15.50 -23.51 -20.71
N PHE A 143 15.99 -22.28 -20.57
CA PHE A 143 16.87 -21.70 -21.58
C PHE A 143 18.26 -22.25 -21.26
N LYS A 144 18.65 -23.34 -21.94
CA LYS A 144 20.01 -23.86 -21.87
C LYS A 144 20.95 -22.85 -22.52
N ASP A 145 21.78 -22.23 -21.70
CA ASP A 145 22.92 -21.40 -22.09
C ASP A 145 24.08 -22.30 -22.54
N ASP A 146 23.86 -23.06 -23.62
CA ASP A 146 24.88 -23.91 -24.23
C ASP A 146 25.23 -23.38 -25.63
N THR A 147 25.70 -22.14 -25.76
CA THR A 147 26.36 -21.70 -27.01
C THR A 147 27.35 -20.55 -26.82
N LEU A 148 28.33 -20.66 -25.92
CA LEU A 148 29.56 -19.82 -26.00
C LEU A 148 30.76 -20.53 -25.33
N GLU A 149 31.26 -21.60 -25.93
CA GLU A 149 32.67 -22.01 -25.82
C GLU A 149 33.11 -22.38 -27.25
N ALA A 150 34.00 -21.56 -27.81
CA ALA A 150 34.70 -21.78 -29.08
C ALA A 150 36.21 -21.76 -28.80
#